data_AF-A0A6J6LUC1-F1
#
_entry.id   AF-A0A6J6LUC1-F1
#
_cell.length_a   1.000
_cell.length_b   1.000
_cell.length_c   1.000
_cell.angle_alpha   90.00
_cell.angle_beta   90.00
_cell.angle_gamma   90.00
#
_symmetry.space_group_name_H-M   'P 1'
#
loop_
_entity.id
_entity.type
_entity.pdbx_description
1 polymer ?
#
loop_
_entity_poly.entity_id
_entity_poly.type
_entity_poly.pdbx_seq_one_letter_code
_entity_poly.pdbx_strand_id
1 'polypeptide(L)'
;MVSTWSRYVSENHLGPAWRFIGNLIGNAHSKGLRYRFDVRKFLVAVLLFTFIGSGMAFAHQPVVLLNTDTTAEKGPLLVDGTVSFAIRASFTKAGQKKAFRAQLKEGEMLSIQYLIVDKKPENTLRMSALPTFVITRPNGSTHTVKLNERTKFYEPFSKVNYFYLGRYNEIAQTGIYKFVIESKAKAGITIGVGDKEIFGEVIRGEVPSPTPTPSSAPAATKSTPEPSVSSTPKAETTAQSGYTMGNVRANNSETSCWSVIGGNVYNLTQWINSHPGGPARIRALCGTDGTSSFSAQHGSRGSPTSTLANYLLGPLIKG
;
A
#
# COMPACT_ATOMS: atom_id res chain seq x y z
N MET A 1 -7.37 44.26 -27.58
CA MET A 1 -7.25 43.06 -26.72
C MET A 1 -7.09 41.75 -27.49
N VAL A 2 -7.64 41.60 -28.71
CA VAL A 2 -7.47 40.36 -29.52
C VAL A 2 -6.06 40.21 -30.11
N SER A 3 -5.40 41.31 -30.50
CA SER A 3 -4.05 41.27 -31.10
C SER A 3 -2.95 40.86 -30.12
N THR A 4 -3.12 41.15 -28.83
CA THR A 4 -2.15 40.83 -27.77
C THR A 4 -2.17 39.35 -27.38
N TRP A 5 -3.32 38.70 -27.52
CA TRP A 5 -3.51 37.29 -27.15
C TRP A 5 -2.99 36.33 -28.24
N SER A 6 -3.18 36.69 -29.51
CA SER A 6 -2.69 35.86 -30.63
C SER A 6 -1.17 35.81 -30.72
N ARG A 7 -0.45 36.84 -30.24
CA ARG A 7 1.02 36.83 -30.10
C ARG A 7 1.47 35.89 -28.98
N TYR A 8 0.79 35.93 -27.83
CA TYR A 8 1.13 35.12 -26.66
C TYR A 8 1.00 33.61 -26.91
N VAL A 9 0.02 33.17 -27.71
CA VAL A 9 -0.15 31.75 -28.06
C VAL A 9 0.93 31.27 -29.04
N SER A 10 1.41 32.14 -29.94
CA SER A 10 2.44 31.80 -30.92
C SER A 10 3.84 31.72 -30.30
N GLU A 11 4.15 32.54 -29.31
CA GLU A 11 5.46 32.62 -28.66
C GLU A 11 5.71 31.50 -27.62
N ASN A 12 4.65 30.84 -27.12
CA ASN A 12 4.75 29.86 -26.03
C ASN A 12 4.49 28.39 -26.45
N HIS A 13 4.43 28.08 -27.75
CA HIS A 13 4.24 26.72 -28.30
C HIS A 13 3.12 25.88 -27.63
N LEU A 14 1.99 26.51 -27.30
CA LEU A 14 0.87 25.81 -26.68
C LEU A 14 0.14 24.92 -27.70
N GLY A 15 -0.07 23.65 -27.34
CA GLY A 15 -0.64 22.63 -28.22
C GLY A 15 -2.09 22.87 -28.66
N PRO A 16 -2.60 22.06 -29.63
CA PRO A 16 -3.82 22.34 -30.41
C PRO A 16 -5.11 22.52 -29.59
N ALA A 17 -5.15 22.06 -28.34
CA ALA A 17 -6.29 22.25 -27.43
C ALA A 17 -6.60 23.73 -27.13
N TRP A 18 -5.60 24.62 -27.17
CA TRP A 18 -5.78 26.04 -26.86
C TRP A 18 -6.39 26.86 -28.01
N ARG A 19 -6.31 26.36 -29.25
CA ARG A 19 -6.97 26.98 -30.41
C ARG A 19 -8.49 26.80 -30.38
N PHE A 20 -8.98 25.76 -29.69
CA PHE A 20 -10.42 25.47 -29.60
C PHE A 20 -11.16 26.39 -28.63
N ILE A 21 -10.49 26.85 -27.57
CA ILE A 21 -11.07 27.73 -26.54
C ILE A 21 -11.30 29.14 -27.10
N GLY A 22 -10.42 29.64 -27.99
CA GLY A 22 -10.60 30.94 -28.63
C GLY A 22 -11.84 31.05 -29.53
N ASN A 23 -12.19 29.96 -30.22
CA ASN A 23 -13.35 29.94 -31.12
C ASN A 23 -14.70 29.82 -30.39
N LEU A 24 -14.73 29.31 -29.14
CA LEU A 24 -15.97 29.27 -28.35
C LEU A 24 -16.37 30.64 -27.77
N ILE A 25 -15.40 31.53 -27.52
CA ILE A 25 -15.67 32.86 -26.94
C ILE A 25 -16.11 33.86 -28.02
N GLY A 26 -15.66 33.69 -29.28
CA GLY A 26 -16.00 34.60 -30.38
C GLY A 26 -17.46 34.52 -30.87
N ASN A 27 -18.15 33.40 -30.67
CA ASN A 27 -19.47 33.17 -31.29
C ASN A 27 -20.67 33.60 -30.41
N ALA A 28 -20.43 34.09 -29.20
CA ALA A 28 -21.49 34.52 -28.27
C ALA A 28 -21.89 36.00 -28.42
N HIS A 29 -21.25 36.77 -29.31
CA HIS A 29 -21.47 38.22 -29.43
C HIS A 29 -22.37 38.66 -30.60
N SER A 30 -22.98 37.73 -31.34
CA SER A 30 -23.82 38.03 -32.52
C SER A 30 -25.34 38.00 -32.26
N LYS A 31 -25.82 37.53 -31.11
CA LYS A 31 -27.26 37.48 -30.83
C LYS A 31 -27.55 38.11 -29.48
N GLY A 32 -28.04 39.35 -29.50
CA GLY A 32 -28.32 40.19 -28.34
C GLY A 32 -29.42 39.66 -27.41
N LEU A 33 -29.15 38.55 -26.73
CA LEU A 33 -30.01 37.97 -25.72
C LEU A 33 -29.48 38.37 -24.34
N ARG A 34 -30.13 39.36 -23.72
CA ARG A 34 -29.82 39.80 -22.34
C ARG A 34 -30.26 38.71 -21.36
N TYR A 35 -29.42 37.70 -21.13
CA TYR A 35 -29.57 36.83 -19.98
C TYR A 35 -28.97 37.53 -18.76
N ARG A 36 -29.79 37.88 -17.77
CA ARG A 36 -29.32 38.30 -16.44
C ARG A 36 -28.75 37.05 -15.76
N PHE A 37 -27.48 36.74 -16.03
CA PHE A 37 -26.76 35.69 -15.32
C PHE A 37 -26.48 36.16 -13.89
N ASP A 38 -27.13 35.51 -12.93
CA ASP A 38 -26.85 35.68 -11.51
C ASP A 38 -25.47 35.08 -11.21
N VAL A 39 -24.44 35.94 -11.18
CA VAL A 39 -23.02 35.58 -11.01
C VAL A 39 -22.79 34.73 -9.76
N ARG A 40 -23.67 34.84 -8.75
CA ARG A 40 -23.60 34.02 -7.52
C ARG A 40 -23.93 32.55 -7.75
N LYS A 41 -24.77 32.20 -8.74
CA LYS A 41 -25.12 30.80 -9.02
C LYS A 41 -24.10 30.10 -9.94
N PHE A 42 -23.37 30.85 -10.77
CA PHE A 42 -22.32 30.28 -11.62
C PHE A 42 -21.02 30.00 -10.85
N LEU A 43 -20.68 30.82 -9.84
CA LEU A 43 -19.55 30.57 -8.94
C LEU A 43 -19.76 29.30 -8.08
N VAL A 44 -21.01 28.93 -7.76
CA VAL A 44 -21.31 27.69 -7.05
C VAL A 44 -21.15 26.45 -7.96
N ALA A 45 -21.44 26.56 -9.26
CA ALA A 45 -21.28 25.46 -10.20
C ALA A 45 -19.82 25.23 -10.64
N VAL A 46 -19.00 26.29 -10.72
CA VAL A 46 -17.57 26.16 -11.06
C VAL A 46 -16.73 25.67 -9.87
N LEU A 47 -17.19 25.88 -8.63
CA LEU A 47 -16.63 25.23 -7.43
C LEU A 47 -16.94 23.72 -7.31
N LEU A 48 -17.82 23.20 -8.17
CA LEU A 48 -18.26 21.80 -8.16
C LEU A 48 -17.63 20.93 -9.25
N PHE A 49 -16.71 21.46 -10.07
CA PHE A 49 -16.11 20.70 -11.19
C PHE A 49 -14.58 20.78 -11.31
N THR A 50 -13.87 21.11 -10.21
CA THR A 50 -12.41 21.02 -10.13
C THR A 50 -11.98 20.05 -9.02
N PHE A 51 -12.42 18.80 -9.11
CA PHE A 51 -11.90 17.68 -8.30
C PHE A 51 -11.45 16.50 -9.17
N ILE A 52 -10.83 16.79 -10.32
CA ILE A 52 -9.97 15.81 -11.00
C ILE A 52 -8.54 16.32 -10.88
N GLY A 53 -8.09 16.41 -9.63
CA GLY A 53 -6.74 16.83 -9.26
C GLY A 53 -5.92 15.61 -8.88
N SER A 54 -4.95 15.29 -9.74
CA SER A 54 -3.73 14.51 -9.47
C SER A 54 -3.92 13.11 -8.88
N GLY A 55 -3.62 12.09 -9.68
CA GLY A 55 -3.34 10.75 -9.19
C GLY A 55 -2.17 10.79 -8.20
N MET A 56 -2.50 10.90 -6.92
CA MET A 56 -1.57 10.59 -5.84
C MET A 56 -1.46 9.07 -5.81
N ALA A 57 -0.26 8.55 -6.04
CA ALA A 57 0.03 7.16 -5.72
C ALA A 57 -0.18 6.98 -4.21
N PHE A 58 -1.33 6.44 -3.81
CA PHE A 58 -1.60 6.04 -2.43
C PHE A 58 -0.87 4.71 -2.20
N ALA A 59 0.41 4.80 -1.82
CA ALA A 59 1.17 3.65 -1.36
C ALA A 59 0.67 3.23 0.04
N HIS A 60 0.51 4.20 0.94
CA HIS A 60 -0.05 3.98 2.27
C HIS A 60 -1.51 4.43 2.35
N GLN A 61 -2.44 3.49 2.54
CA GLN A 61 -3.83 3.83 2.77
C GLN A 61 -3.98 4.41 4.19
N PRO A 62 -4.41 5.68 4.36
CA PRO A 62 -4.56 6.25 5.69
C PRO A 62 -5.82 5.72 6.38
N VAL A 63 -5.69 5.32 7.64
CA VAL A 63 -6.83 4.93 8.49
C VAL A 63 -6.82 5.78 9.75
N VAL A 64 -7.80 6.66 9.90
CA VAL A 64 -7.89 7.56 11.05
C VAL A 64 -8.68 6.88 12.18
N LEU A 65 -8.08 6.75 13.36
CA LEU A 65 -8.78 6.19 14.53
C LEU A 65 -9.70 7.25 15.17
N LEU A 66 -10.99 6.92 15.26
CA LEU A 66 -12.03 7.78 15.82
C LEU A 66 -12.01 7.76 17.35
N ASN A 67 -12.73 8.68 17.98
CA ASN A 67 -12.86 8.71 19.44
C ASN A 67 -13.72 7.57 19.99
N THR A 68 -14.47 6.89 19.11
CA THR A 68 -15.25 5.69 19.41
C THR A 68 -14.42 4.41 19.41
N ASP A 69 -13.25 4.41 18.77
CA ASP A 69 -12.38 3.25 18.55
C ASP A 69 -11.56 2.92 19.83
N THR A 70 -12.21 2.89 20.99
CA THR A 70 -11.54 2.82 22.31
C THR A 70 -11.10 1.43 22.73
N THR A 71 -11.62 0.39 22.08
CA THR A 71 -11.23 -1.01 22.22
C THR A 71 -10.99 -1.62 20.83
N ALA A 72 -10.30 -2.76 20.76
CA ALA A 72 -9.97 -3.39 19.48
C ALA A 72 -11.24 -3.75 18.68
N GLU A 73 -12.29 -4.20 19.38
CA GLU A 73 -13.58 -4.59 18.82
C GLU A 73 -14.33 -3.41 18.22
N LYS A 74 -14.21 -2.22 18.85
CA LYS A 74 -14.78 -0.97 18.34
C LYS A 74 -13.92 -0.34 17.25
N GLY A 75 -12.65 -0.71 17.17
CA GLY A 75 -11.70 -0.22 16.18
C GLY A 75 -11.84 -0.91 14.81
N PRO A 76 -11.26 -0.28 13.77
CA PRO A 76 -11.25 -0.86 12.42
C PRO A 76 -10.45 -2.17 12.37
N LEU A 77 -10.88 -3.07 11.51
CA LEU A 77 -10.13 -4.26 11.09
C LEU A 77 -9.48 -3.98 9.74
N LEU A 78 -8.15 -4.11 9.69
CA LEU A 78 -7.40 -4.28 8.44
C LEU A 78 -7.57 -5.73 8.01
N VAL A 79 -8.27 -5.97 6.89
CA VAL A 79 -8.62 -7.32 6.43
C VAL A 79 -7.38 -8.12 6.02
N ASP A 80 -6.32 -7.42 5.58
CA ASP A 80 -5.00 -7.98 5.34
C ASP A 80 -3.96 -7.11 6.06
N GLY A 81 -3.38 -7.64 7.14
CA GLY A 81 -2.38 -6.95 7.96
C GLY A 81 -0.99 -6.84 7.30
N THR A 82 -0.79 -7.45 6.14
CA THR A 82 0.43 -7.29 5.34
C THR A 82 0.36 -6.09 4.39
N VAL A 83 -0.85 -5.56 4.13
CA VAL A 83 -1.04 -4.35 3.33
C VAL A 83 -0.60 -3.12 4.09
N SER A 84 0.03 -2.19 3.37
CA SER A 84 0.63 -0.99 3.92
C SER A 84 -0.42 0.05 4.29
N PHE A 85 -0.71 0.17 5.59
CA PHE A 85 -1.63 1.15 6.15
C PHE A 85 -0.90 2.17 7.04
N ALA A 86 -1.29 3.42 6.93
CA ALA A 86 -0.89 4.48 7.85
C ALA A 86 -2.02 4.75 8.86
N ILE A 87 -1.94 4.14 10.04
CA ILE A 87 -2.94 4.30 11.10
C ILE A 87 -2.66 5.59 11.87
N ARG A 88 -3.55 6.57 11.76
CA ARG A 88 -3.40 7.90 12.40
C ARG A 88 -4.21 7.96 13.69
N ALA A 89 -3.56 8.32 14.79
CA ALA A 89 -4.19 8.44 16.10
C ALA A 89 -3.85 9.78 16.76
N SER A 90 -4.89 10.48 17.25
CA SER A 90 -4.75 11.77 17.92
C SER A 90 -5.39 11.75 19.31
N PHE A 91 -4.66 12.26 20.30
CA PHE A 91 -5.05 12.28 21.70
C PHE A 91 -4.99 13.70 22.23
N THR A 92 -6.00 14.08 23.03
CA THR A 92 -6.13 15.41 23.62
C THR A 92 -5.68 15.47 25.07
N LYS A 93 -5.60 14.32 25.75
CA LYS A 93 -5.17 14.19 27.15
C LYS A 93 -4.58 12.81 27.42
N ALA A 94 -3.94 12.63 28.58
CA ALA A 94 -3.46 11.34 29.05
C ALA A 94 -4.61 10.36 29.35
N GLY A 95 -4.34 9.06 29.27
CA GLY A 95 -5.26 7.96 29.58
C GLY A 95 -6.31 7.69 28.50
N GLN A 96 -6.26 8.38 27.34
CA GLN A 96 -7.16 8.07 26.23
C GLN A 96 -6.64 6.85 25.48
N LYS A 97 -7.57 5.95 25.13
CA LYS A 97 -7.27 4.74 24.36
C LYS A 97 -7.83 4.85 22.95
N LYS A 98 -7.04 4.36 22.00
CA LYS A 98 -7.47 4.08 20.63
C LYS A 98 -6.94 2.71 20.23
N ALA A 99 -7.71 1.98 19.44
CA ALA A 99 -7.40 0.61 19.12
C ALA A 99 -7.87 0.25 17.70
N PHE A 100 -7.26 -0.81 17.16
CA PHE A 100 -7.60 -1.38 15.86
C PHE A 100 -7.19 -2.85 15.83
N ARG A 101 -7.51 -3.52 14.73
CA ARG A 101 -7.24 -4.93 14.47
C ARG A 101 -6.57 -5.11 13.12
N ALA A 102 -5.77 -6.16 12.98
CA ALA A 102 -5.28 -6.61 11.68
C ALA A 102 -5.35 -8.13 11.60
N GLN A 103 -5.83 -8.66 10.48
CA GLN A 103 -5.88 -10.09 10.22
C GLN A 103 -4.63 -10.52 9.47
N LEU A 104 -3.95 -11.55 9.97
CA LEU A 104 -2.80 -12.17 9.32
C LEU A 104 -2.99 -13.69 9.26
N LYS A 105 -2.29 -14.32 8.33
CA LYS A 105 -2.15 -15.77 8.23
C LYS A 105 -0.80 -16.20 8.78
N GLU A 106 -0.72 -17.48 9.11
CA GLU A 106 0.53 -18.11 9.50
C GLU A 106 1.61 -17.92 8.43
N GLY A 107 2.81 -17.54 8.86
CA GLY A 107 3.94 -17.31 7.96
C GLY A 107 3.99 -15.92 7.33
N GLU A 108 2.92 -15.12 7.42
CA GLU A 108 2.94 -13.73 6.96
C GLU A 108 3.74 -12.83 7.89
N MET A 109 4.26 -11.72 7.38
CA MET A 109 5.00 -10.76 8.20
C MET A 109 4.05 -9.73 8.80
N LEU A 110 4.01 -9.65 10.13
CA LEU A 110 3.49 -8.48 10.82
C LEU A 110 4.61 -7.45 10.92
N SER A 111 4.55 -6.41 10.08
CA SER A 111 5.47 -5.28 10.09
C SER A 111 4.83 -4.07 10.76
N ILE A 112 5.49 -3.50 11.77
CA ILE A 112 5.01 -2.36 12.55
C ILE A 112 6.08 -1.27 12.62
N GLN A 113 5.64 -0.04 12.39
CA GLN A 113 6.46 1.16 12.52
C GLN A 113 5.73 2.19 13.39
N TYR A 114 6.36 2.67 14.47
CA TYR A 114 5.83 3.75 15.28
C TYR A 114 6.45 5.07 14.84
N LEU A 115 5.63 6.02 14.39
CA LEU A 115 6.09 7.31 13.89
C LEU A 115 5.38 8.50 14.54
N ILE A 116 6.07 9.64 14.53
CA ILE A 116 5.51 10.97 14.76
C ILE A 116 5.92 11.89 13.62
N VAL A 117 5.08 12.86 13.28
CA VAL A 117 5.44 13.89 12.29
C VAL A 117 6.58 14.74 12.86
N ASP A 118 7.60 15.04 12.05
CA ASP A 118 8.66 15.99 12.37
C ASP A 118 8.15 17.44 12.24
N LYS A 119 7.19 17.78 13.11
CA LYS A 119 6.62 19.13 13.24
C LYS A 119 6.15 19.34 14.68
N LYS A 120 6.14 20.60 15.14
CA LYS A 120 5.56 20.95 16.44
C LYS A 120 4.03 20.74 16.43
N PRO A 121 3.42 20.29 17.54
CA PRO A 121 4.09 19.93 18.81
C PRO A 121 4.70 18.52 18.84
N GLU A 122 4.34 17.63 17.91
CA GLU A 122 4.68 16.20 17.96
C GLU A 122 6.18 15.94 18.11
N ASN A 123 7.01 16.62 17.32
CA ASN A 123 8.46 16.40 17.34
C ASN A 123 9.16 16.82 18.64
N THR A 124 8.49 17.60 19.50
CA THR A 124 9.02 18.01 20.80
C THR A 124 8.69 17.04 21.94
N LEU A 125 7.80 16.06 21.70
CA LEU A 125 7.44 15.07 22.71
C LEU A 125 8.66 14.26 23.13
N ARG A 126 8.91 14.19 24.44
CA ARG A 126 9.93 13.29 25.02
C ARG A 126 9.49 11.83 24.86
N MET A 127 10.44 10.90 24.77
CA MET A 127 10.14 9.47 24.65
C MET A 127 9.22 8.96 25.77
N SER A 128 9.37 9.47 26.98
CA SER A 128 8.53 9.13 28.14
C SER A 128 7.09 9.64 28.06
N ALA A 129 6.82 10.66 27.23
CA ALA A 129 5.50 11.26 27.03
C ALA A 129 4.74 10.67 25.83
N LEU A 130 5.37 9.79 25.06
CA LEU A 130 4.73 9.12 23.92
C LEU A 130 3.67 8.12 24.40
N PRO A 131 2.56 7.98 23.66
CA PRO A 131 1.61 6.89 23.87
C PRO A 131 2.30 5.51 23.93
N THR A 132 1.82 4.63 24.82
CA THR A 132 2.24 3.22 24.79
C THR A 132 1.54 2.50 23.65
N PHE A 133 2.19 1.51 23.07
CA PHE A 133 1.62 0.69 22.01
C PHE A 133 1.74 -0.79 22.35
N VAL A 134 0.59 -1.45 22.52
CA VAL A 134 0.49 -2.85 22.93
C VAL A 134 -0.14 -3.66 21.81
N ILE A 135 0.51 -4.76 21.46
CA ILE A 135 0.06 -5.78 20.51
C ILE A 135 -0.42 -6.98 21.31
N THR A 136 -1.63 -7.47 21.03
CA THR A 136 -2.14 -8.75 21.54
C THR A 136 -2.25 -9.71 20.37
N ARG A 137 -1.57 -10.85 20.47
CA ARG A 137 -1.58 -11.91 19.45
C ARG A 137 -2.88 -12.70 19.49
N PRO A 138 -3.19 -13.50 18.43
CA PRO A 138 -4.35 -14.38 18.42
C PRO A 138 -4.41 -15.34 19.62
N ASN A 139 -3.26 -15.81 20.11
CA ASN A 139 -3.16 -16.68 21.28
C ASN A 139 -3.32 -15.96 22.64
N GLY A 140 -3.60 -14.66 22.64
CA GLY A 140 -3.78 -13.85 23.85
C GLY A 140 -2.50 -13.30 24.48
N SER A 141 -1.31 -13.74 24.04
CA SER A 141 -0.05 -13.17 24.52
C SER A 141 0.12 -11.71 24.07
N THR A 142 0.73 -10.89 24.93
CA THR A 142 0.90 -9.46 24.67
C THR A 142 2.37 -9.08 24.45
N HIS A 143 2.61 -8.05 23.66
CA HIS A 143 3.90 -7.40 23.48
C HIS A 143 3.74 -5.89 23.50
N THR A 144 4.49 -5.20 24.36
CA THR A 144 4.57 -3.73 24.35
C THR A 144 5.71 -3.32 23.45
N VAL A 145 5.42 -2.59 22.36
CA VAL A 145 6.44 -2.13 21.42
C VAL A 145 7.38 -1.16 22.12
N LYS A 146 8.67 -1.48 22.09
CA LYS A 146 9.71 -0.66 22.70
C LYS A 146 9.97 0.57 21.82
N LEU A 147 9.96 1.75 22.43
CA LEU A 147 10.30 3.00 21.78
C LEU A 147 11.70 3.43 22.22
N ASN A 148 12.71 3.16 21.40
CA ASN A 148 14.12 3.31 21.73
C ASN A 148 14.94 4.00 20.62
N GLU A 149 14.28 4.54 19.60
CA GLU A 149 14.95 5.31 18.55
C GLU A 149 14.29 6.68 18.34
N ARG A 150 14.98 7.53 17.57
CA ARG A 150 14.45 8.79 17.03
C ARG A 150 15.17 9.10 15.73
N THR A 151 14.81 8.36 14.70
CA THR A 151 15.50 8.39 13.40
C THR A 151 14.67 9.20 12.41
N LYS A 152 15.27 10.19 11.74
CA LYS A 152 14.58 10.98 10.72
C LYS A 152 14.19 10.10 9.54
N PHE A 153 12.99 10.32 9.00
CA PHE A 153 12.47 9.64 7.83
C PHE A 153 11.66 10.60 6.98
N TYR A 154 12.06 10.74 5.73
CA TYR A 154 11.25 11.43 4.74
C TYR A 154 10.41 10.40 4.00
N GLU A 155 9.07 10.50 4.12
CA GLU A 155 8.14 9.63 3.41
C GLU A 155 7.84 10.27 2.03
N PRO A 156 8.35 9.68 0.92
CA PRO A 156 8.43 10.39 -0.36
C PRO A 156 7.07 10.59 -1.05
N PHE A 157 6.06 9.79 -0.70
CA PHE A 157 4.76 9.80 -1.37
C PHE A 157 3.85 10.91 -0.82
N SER A 158 3.73 11.01 0.50
CA SER A 158 3.03 12.07 1.22
C SER A 158 3.87 13.33 1.37
N LYS A 159 5.19 13.25 1.16
CA LYS A 159 6.17 14.33 1.36
C LYS A 159 6.19 14.82 2.81
N VAL A 160 5.91 13.93 3.76
CA VAL A 160 5.90 14.24 5.19
C VAL A 160 7.21 13.74 5.80
N ASN A 161 7.84 14.60 6.61
CA ASN A 161 8.96 14.20 7.46
C ASN A 161 8.40 13.60 8.75
N TYR A 162 8.95 12.47 9.15
CA TYR A 162 8.64 11.74 10.36
C TYR A 162 9.91 11.47 11.18
N PHE A 163 9.70 11.13 12.45
CA PHE A 163 10.66 10.33 13.21
C PHE A 163 10.12 8.92 13.37
N TYR A 164 10.96 7.92 13.07
CA TYR A 164 10.79 6.57 13.61
C TYR A 164 11.15 6.57 15.08
N LEU A 165 10.28 5.99 15.91
CA LEU A 165 10.47 5.90 17.36
C LEU A 165 10.62 4.47 17.86
N GLY A 166 10.12 3.51 17.09
CA GLY A 166 10.23 2.09 17.34
C GLY A 166 9.73 1.29 16.14
N ARG A 167 10.23 0.07 16.00
CA ARG A 167 9.87 -0.87 14.94
C ARG A 167 9.70 -2.24 15.54
N TYR A 168 8.80 -3.01 14.98
CA TYR A 168 8.52 -4.36 15.43
C TYR A 168 8.15 -5.23 14.24
N ASN A 169 8.79 -6.39 14.12
CA ASN A 169 8.51 -7.37 13.07
C ASN A 169 8.35 -8.74 13.70
N GLU A 170 7.38 -9.52 13.24
CA GLU A 170 7.13 -10.89 13.68
C GLU A 170 6.57 -11.71 12.51
N ILE A 171 6.98 -12.99 12.43
CA ILE A 171 6.26 -13.97 11.61
C ILE A 171 4.95 -14.30 12.32
N ALA A 172 3.85 -13.90 11.71
CA ALA A 172 2.54 -13.95 12.30
C ALA A 172 2.03 -15.39 12.46
N GLN A 173 1.23 -15.58 13.51
CA GLN A 173 0.32 -16.70 13.63
C GLN A 173 -0.99 -16.35 12.91
N THR A 174 -1.71 -17.36 12.42
CA THR A 174 -3.06 -17.14 11.88
C THR A 174 -3.97 -16.51 12.93
N GLY A 175 -4.63 -15.41 12.57
CA GLY A 175 -5.71 -14.82 13.34
C GLY A 175 -5.71 -13.30 13.34
N ILE A 176 -6.51 -12.75 14.26
CA ILE A 176 -6.67 -11.30 14.42
C ILE A 176 -5.76 -10.82 15.54
N TYR A 177 -4.80 -9.97 15.19
CA TYR A 177 -4.00 -9.21 16.13
C TYR A 177 -4.78 -7.98 16.59
N LYS A 178 -4.72 -7.68 17.89
CA LYS A 178 -5.36 -6.51 18.48
C LYS A 178 -4.30 -5.50 18.90
N PHE A 179 -4.51 -4.25 18.56
CA PHE A 179 -3.57 -3.18 18.81
C PHE A 179 -4.21 -2.11 19.68
N VAL A 180 -3.56 -1.74 20.78
CA VAL A 180 -4.05 -0.71 21.71
C VAL A 180 -2.98 0.34 21.90
N ILE A 181 -3.38 1.59 21.68
CA ILE A 181 -2.59 2.79 21.91
C ILE A 181 -3.19 3.51 23.11
N GLU A 182 -2.39 3.81 24.13
CA GLU A 182 -2.81 4.56 25.31
C GLU A 182 -1.93 5.81 25.48
N SER A 183 -2.56 6.98 25.50
CA SER A 183 -1.85 8.24 25.57
C SER A 183 -1.29 8.54 26.97
N LYS A 184 -0.10 9.12 27.02
CA LYS A 184 0.48 9.67 28.26
C LYS A 184 0.38 11.19 28.36
N ALA A 185 0.08 11.84 27.25
CA ALA A 185 -0.12 13.28 27.11
C ALA A 185 -0.92 13.54 25.82
N LYS A 186 -1.16 14.82 25.50
CA LYS A 186 -1.62 15.22 24.16
C LYS A 186 -0.56 14.79 23.12
N ALA A 187 -0.98 14.05 22.09
CA ALA A 187 -0.07 13.55 21.06
C ALA A 187 -0.82 13.21 19.77
N GLY A 188 -0.18 13.44 18.62
CA GLY A 188 -0.55 12.84 17.34
C GLY A 188 0.53 11.84 16.91
N ILE A 189 0.13 10.64 16.50
CA ILE A 189 1.04 9.57 16.08
C ILE A 189 0.54 8.89 14.81
N THR A 190 1.47 8.23 14.10
CA THR A 190 1.18 7.35 12.97
C THR A 190 1.76 5.97 13.28
N ILE A 191 0.97 4.91 13.13
CA ILE A 191 1.45 3.53 13.15
C ILE A 191 1.41 3.01 11.71
N GLY A 192 2.56 2.68 11.16
CA GLY A 192 2.64 1.90 9.92
C GLY A 192 2.36 0.43 10.22
N VAL A 193 1.49 -0.20 9.43
CA VAL A 193 1.18 -1.63 9.50
C VAL A 193 1.37 -2.21 8.11
N GLY A 194 2.01 -3.37 8.01
CA GLY A 194 2.26 -4.04 6.74
C GLY A 194 3.32 -3.33 5.88
N ASP A 195 3.57 -3.88 4.70
CA ASP A 195 4.59 -3.42 3.75
C ASP A 195 4.20 -3.62 2.28
N LYS A 196 3.08 -4.30 1.98
CA LYS A 196 2.54 -4.41 0.62
C LYS A 196 1.83 -3.11 0.24
N GLU A 197 2.42 -2.32 -0.64
CA GLU A 197 1.89 -1.03 -1.13
C GLU A 197 0.77 -1.24 -2.19
N ILE A 198 -0.31 -1.92 -1.79
CA ILE A 198 -1.52 -2.14 -2.59
C ILE A 198 -2.74 -1.60 -1.84
N PHE A 199 -3.88 -1.43 -2.52
CA PHE A 199 -5.12 -1.06 -1.84
C PHE A 199 -5.60 -2.18 -0.92
N GLY A 200 -5.94 -1.81 0.30
CA GLY A 200 -6.40 -2.75 1.33
C GLY A 200 -7.82 -2.45 1.79
N GLU A 201 -8.50 -3.49 2.26
CA GLU A 201 -9.84 -3.35 2.81
C GLU A 201 -9.80 -3.03 4.30
N VAL A 202 -10.66 -2.10 4.73
CA VAL A 202 -10.82 -1.70 6.13
C VAL A 202 -12.28 -1.78 6.52
N ILE A 203 -12.59 -2.64 7.47
CA ILE A 203 -13.95 -2.81 8.00
C ILE A 203 -14.05 -2.08 9.35
N ARG A 204 -15.11 -1.29 9.56
CA ARG A 204 -15.37 -0.62 10.84
C ARG A 204 -16.55 -1.26 11.56
N GLY A 205 -16.47 -1.28 12.89
CA GLY A 205 -17.48 -1.88 13.76
C GLY A 205 -17.18 -3.33 14.12
N GLU A 206 -18.12 -3.94 14.85
CA GLU A 206 -18.04 -5.35 15.21
C GLU A 206 -18.08 -6.19 13.93
N VAL A 207 -16.99 -6.92 13.68
CA VAL A 207 -16.99 -7.97 12.67
C VAL A 207 -17.59 -9.19 13.37
N PRO A 208 -18.63 -9.85 12.83
CA PRO A 208 -19.19 -11.02 13.47
C PRO A 208 -18.07 -12.03 13.71
N SER A 209 -17.89 -12.40 14.97
CA SER A 209 -16.96 -13.47 15.36
C SER A 209 -17.37 -14.71 14.56
N PRO A 210 -16.44 -15.42 13.89
CA PRO A 210 -16.79 -16.74 13.38
C PRO A 210 -17.24 -17.56 14.59
N THR A 211 -18.52 -17.94 14.59
CA THR A 211 -19.05 -18.91 15.54
C THR A 211 -18.27 -20.19 15.28
N PRO A 212 -17.63 -20.82 16.30
CA PRO A 212 -17.02 -22.10 16.09
C PRO A 212 -18.12 -23.08 15.70
N THR A 213 -18.18 -23.45 14.42
CA THR A 213 -19.04 -24.54 13.97
C THR A 213 -18.60 -25.80 14.72
N PRO A 214 -19.48 -26.48 15.47
CA PRO A 214 -19.11 -27.67 16.19
C PRO A 214 -18.68 -28.74 15.18
N SER A 215 -17.48 -29.27 15.38
CA SER A 215 -16.94 -30.43 14.68
C SER A 215 -17.89 -31.60 14.85
N SER A 216 -18.62 -31.95 13.80
CA SER A 216 -19.30 -33.23 13.68
C SER A 216 -18.37 -34.22 12.98
N ALA A 217 -17.75 -35.09 13.76
CA ALA A 217 -17.44 -36.45 13.27
C ALA A 217 -18.79 -37.12 12.92
N PRO A 218 -18.86 -37.99 11.88
CA PRO A 218 -18.53 -39.38 12.17
C PRO A 218 -17.95 -40.23 11.01
N ALA A 219 -17.31 -41.30 11.47
CA ALA A 219 -17.27 -42.66 10.90
C ALA A 219 -16.32 -42.97 9.73
N ALA A 220 -15.39 -43.87 10.07
CA ALA A 220 -14.52 -44.62 9.19
C ALA A 220 -15.27 -45.36 8.07
N THR A 221 -14.68 -45.41 6.88
CA THR A 221 -14.71 -46.60 6.02
C THR A 221 -13.40 -46.69 5.23
N LYS A 222 -12.93 -47.93 5.11
CA LYS A 222 -11.65 -48.42 4.59
C LYS A 222 -11.38 -48.04 3.12
N SER A 223 -10.10 -47.78 2.81
CA SER A 223 -9.48 -48.17 1.53
C SER A 223 -7.95 -48.08 1.59
N THR A 224 -7.31 -49.21 1.24
CA THR A 224 -5.88 -49.48 0.99
C THR A 224 -5.51 -49.10 -0.47
N PRO A 225 -4.23 -49.09 -0.90
CA PRO A 225 -3.06 -48.31 -0.47
C PRO A 225 -2.63 -47.25 -1.53
N GLU A 226 -1.59 -46.49 -1.14
CA GLU A 226 -0.69 -45.57 -1.87
C GLU A 226 -0.40 -45.82 -3.37
N PRO A 227 0.08 -44.77 -4.09
CA PRO A 227 1.52 -44.52 -4.07
C PRO A 227 1.94 -43.05 -3.91
N SER A 228 2.98 -42.87 -3.09
CA SER A 228 3.91 -41.76 -3.06
C SER A 228 4.34 -41.35 -4.45
N VAL A 229 4.20 -40.06 -4.73
CA VAL A 229 5.06 -39.36 -5.69
C VAL A 229 5.56 -38.10 -5.01
N SER A 230 6.75 -38.24 -4.43
CA SER A 230 7.72 -37.17 -4.32
C SER A 230 7.99 -36.61 -5.73
N SER A 231 7.78 -35.32 -5.92
CA SER A 231 8.33 -34.60 -7.07
C SER A 231 8.79 -33.22 -6.65
N THR A 232 10.07 -33.13 -6.30
CA THR A 232 10.88 -31.95 -6.52
C THR A 232 10.82 -31.56 -8.01
N PRO A 233 10.71 -30.27 -8.36
CA PRO A 233 11.20 -29.82 -9.66
C PRO A 233 12.50 -29.03 -9.49
N LYS A 234 13.56 -29.68 -9.96
CA LYS A 234 14.82 -29.11 -10.43
C LYS A 234 14.54 -28.14 -11.59
N ALA A 235 15.33 -27.08 -11.66
CA ALA A 235 15.31 -26.11 -12.76
C ALA A 235 15.38 -26.81 -14.12
N GLU A 236 14.38 -26.57 -14.97
CA GLU A 236 14.38 -27.01 -16.36
C GLU A 236 13.97 -25.84 -17.26
N THR A 237 14.95 -25.37 -18.03
CA THR A 237 14.80 -24.40 -19.11
C THR A 237 14.24 -25.14 -20.32
N THR A 238 12.92 -25.34 -20.37
CA THR A 238 12.27 -25.78 -21.61
C THR A 238 11.83 -24.55 -22.39
N ALA A 239 12.37 -24.37 -23.60
CA ALA A 239 12.01 -23.29 -24.51
C ALA A 239 10.55 -23.43 -24.96
N GLN A 240 9.64 -22.87 -24.17
CA GLN A 240 8.22 -22.78 -24.47
C GLN A 240 8.00 -21.65 -25.50
N SER A 241 7.00 -21.80 -26.38
CA SER A 241 6.68 -20.90 -27.51
C SER A 241 6.18 -19.48 -27.11
N GLY A 242 6.58 -19.00 -25.94
CA GLY A 242 6.13 -17.77 -25.31
C GLY A 242 5.62 -18.04 -23.90
N TYR A 243 5.94 -17.14 -22.97
CA TYR A 243 5.48 -17.24 -21.58
C TYR A 243 4.20 -16.44 -21.39
N THR A 244 3.19 -17.01 -20.73
CA THR A 244 1.94 -16.31 -20.40
C THR A 244 1.96 -15.78 -18.97
N MET A 245 1.07 -14.84 -18.65
CA MET A 245 0.82 -14.46 -17.25
C MET A 245 0.29 -15.63 -16.41
N GLY A 246 -0.33 -16.64 -17.02
CA GLY A 246 -0.70 -17.87 -16.34
C GLY A 246 0.52 -18.64 -15.82
N ASN A 247 1.56 -18.76 -16.66
CA ASN A 247 2.84 -19.37 -16.27
C ASN A 247 3.51 -18.55 -15.15
N VAL A 248 3.50 -17.22 -15.25
CA VAL A 248 4.07 -16.36 -14.22
C VAL A 248 3.35 -16.57 -12.89
N ARG A 249 2.02 -16.48 -12.85
CA ARG A 249 1.21 -16.66 -11.63
C ARG A 249 1.37 -18.04 -10.98
N ALA A 250 1.63 -19.09 -11.77
CA ALA A 250 1.90 -20.43 -11.24
C ALA A 250 3.26 -20.53 -10.51
N ASN A 251 4.17 -19.59 -10.76
CA ASN A 251 5.49 -19.50 -10.15
C ASN A 251 5.54 -18.28 -9.21
N ASN A 252 4.79 -18.35 -8.11
CA ASN A 252 4.54 -17.25 -7.17
C ASN A 252 5.09 -17.48 -5.75
N SER A 253 6.08 -18.34 -5.58
CA SER A 253 6.62 -18.73 -4.26
C SER A 253 8.13 -18.50 -4.15
N GLU A 254 8.69 -18.53 -2.95
CA GLU A 254 10.15 -18.38 -2.77
C GLU A 254 10.96 -19.50 -3.43
N THR A 255 10.39 -20.69 -3.54
CA THR A 255 11.00 -21.86 -4.19
C THR A 255 10.70 -21.93 -5.69
N SER A 256 9.76 -21.13 -6.19
CA SER A 256 9.52 -20.93 -7.61
C SER A 256 8.94 -19.55 -7.86
N CYS A 257 9.82 -18.60 -8.18
CA CYS A 257 9.54 -17.16 -8.24
C CYS A 257 9.80 -16.61 -9.64
N TRP A 258 8.75 -16.35 -10.41
CA TRP A 258 8.84 -15.69 -11.71
C TRP A 258 8.20 -14.30 -11.66
N SER A 259 8.70 -13.37 -12.46
CA SER A 259 8.09 -12.04 -12.58
C SER A 259 8.25 -11.49 -14.00
N VAL A 260 7.30 -10.64 -14.42
CA VAL A 260 7.44 -9.86 -15.66
C VAL A 260 8.12 -8.54 -15.37
N ILE A 261 9.13 -8.19 -16.17
CA ILE A 261 9.77 -6.88 -16.14
C ILE A 261 9.97 -6.40 -17.58
N GLY A 262 9.36 -5.27 -17.93
CA GLY A 262 9.51 -4.65 -19.26
C GLY A 262 9.03 -5.55 -20.40
N GLY A 263 7.99 -6.36 -20.16
CA GLY A 263 7.43 -7.28 -21.17
C GLY A 263 8.17 -8.62 -21.34
N ASN A 264 9.17 -8.89 -20.50
CA ASN A 264 9.88 -10.17 -20.47
C ASN A 264 9.67 -10.89 -19.14
N VAL A 265 9.72 -12.21 -19.15
CA VAL A 265 9.56 -13.07 -17.97
C VAL A 265 10.93 -13.51 -17.45
N TYR A 266 11.12 -13.42 -16.14
CA TYR A 266 12.37 -13.76 -15.46
C TYR A 266 12.13 -14.79 -14.35
N ASN A 267 13.03 -15.75 -14.20
CA ASN A 267 13.06 -16.66 -13.05
C ASN A 267 14.00 -16.11 -11.98
N LEU A 268 13.43 -15.50 -10.95
CA LEU A 268 14.15 -14.81 -9.89
C LEU A 268 14.44 -15.70 -8.68
N THR A 269 14.05 -16.98 -8.70
CA THR A 269 14.14 -17.92 -7.56
C THR A 269 15.52 -17.92 -6.91
N GLN A 270 16.59 -18.03 -7.71
CA GLN A 270 17.96 -18.05 -7.19
C GLN A 270 18.49 -16.65 -6.82
N TRP A 271 17.83 -15.58 -7.28
CA TRP A 271 18.26 -14.22 -7.00
C TRP A 271 17.72 -13.66 -5.68
N ILE A 272 16.67 -14.26 -5.12
CA ILE A 272 15.99 -13.78 -3.91
C ILE A 272 16.99 -13.40 -2.81
N ASN A 273 17.85 -14.32 -2.39
CA ASN A 273 18.74 -14.09 -1.24
C ASN A 273 19.98 -13.25 -1.59
N SER A 274 20.28 -13.05 -2.87
CA SER A 274 21.44 -12.29 -3.34
C SER A 274 21.08 -10.85 -3.72
N HIS A 275 19.80 -10.50 -3.74
CA HIS A 275 19.35 -9.17 -4.07
C HIS A 275 19.84 -8.13 -3.04
N PRO A 276 20.63 -7.10 -3.44
CA PRO A 276 21.18 -6.11 -2.51
C PRO A 276 20.14 -5.28 -1.76
N GLY A 277 18.94 -5.10 -2.34
CA GLY A 277 17.80 -4.46 -1.67
C GLY A 277 17.06 -5.38 -0.69
N GLY A 278 17.58 -6.58 -0.45
CA GLY A 278 17.02 -7.61 0.41
C GLY A 278 16.06 -8.57 -0.31
N PRO A 279 15.88 -9.79 0.23
CA PRO A 279 15.07 -10.83 -0.39
C PRO A 279 13.58 -10.50 -0.47
N ALA A 280 13.06 -9.76 0.50
CA ALA A 280 11.64 -9.38 0.56
C ALA A 280 11.16 -8.65 -0.69
N ARG A 281 12.02 -7.82 -1.30
CA ARG A 281 11.71 -7.06 -2.53
C ARG A 281 11.50 -7.98 -3.72
N ILE A 282 12.23 -9.09 -3.82
CA ILE A 282 12.09 -10.06 -4.91
C ILE A 282 10.90 -10.97 -4.65
N ARG A 283 10.72 -11.40 -3.39
CA ARG A 283 9.57 -12.24 -2.98
C ARG A 283 8.23 -11.59 -3.31
N ALA A 284 8.13 -10.26 -3.14
CA ALA A 284 6.94 -9.49 -3.49
C ALA A 284 6.63 -9.47 -5.01
N LEU A 285 7.60 -9.82 -5.87
CA LEU A 285 7.42 -9.84 -7.33
C LEU A 285 7.01 -11.22 -7.86
N CYS A 286 7.17 -12.29 -7.07
CA CYS A 286 6.86 -13.65 -7.51
C CYS A 286 5.39 -13.75 -7.95
N GLY A 287 5.15 -14.24 -9.16
CA GLY A 287 3.81 -14.41 -9.72
C GLY A 287 3.20 -13.17 -10.34
N THR A 288 3.92 -12.05 -10.43
CA THR A 288 3.36 -10.75 -10.82
C THR A 288 4.11 -10.08 -11.97
N ASP A 289 3.49 -9.04 -12.56
CA ASP A 289 4.20 -8.08 -13.40
C ASP A 289 4.83 -7.01 -12.50
N GLY A 290 6.13 -7.16 -12.29
CA GLY A 290 6.97 -6.30 -11.47
C GLY A 290 7.55 -5.09 -12.21
N THR A 291 7.14 -4.83 -13.46
CA THR A 291 7.73 -3.77 -14.30
C THR A 291 7.74 -2.43 -13.59
N SER A 292 6.61 -2.02 -12.98
CA SER A 292 6.51 -0.74 -12.28
C SER A 292 7.39 -0.69 -11.04
N SER A 293 7.38 -1.74 -10.22
CA SER A 293 8.20 -1.87 -9.00
C SER A 293 9.70 -1.86 -9.30
N PHE A 294 10.11 -2.51 -10.40
CA PHE A 294 11.48 -2.50 -10.88
C PHE A 294 11.90 -1.12 -11.40
N SER A 295 11.11 -0.53 -12.30
CA SER A 295 11.39 0.79 -12.87
C SER A 295 11.43 1.91 -11.82
N ALA A 296 10.57 1.85 -10.80
CA ALA A 296 10.55 2.84 -9.72
C ALA A 296 11.85 2.85 -8.88
N GLN A 297 12.49 1.70 -8.70
CA GLN A 297 13.72 1.58 -7.91
C GLN A 297 15.00 1.63 -8.74
N HIS A 298 14.94 1.28 -10.02
CA HIS A 298 16.10 1.03 -10.86
C HIS A 298 16.13 1.81 -12.19
N GLY A 299 15.11 2.62 -12.49
CA GLY A 299 14.87 3.24 -13.80
C GLY A 299 15.92 4.20 -14.35
N SER A 300 16.98 4.54 -13.60
CA SER A 300 18.10 5.39 -14.06
C SER A 300 19.47 4.71 -14.00
N ARG A 301 19.55 3.40 -13.76
CA ARG A 301 20.81 2.66 -13.59
C ARG A 301 20.95 1.56 -14.63
N GLY A 302 22.10 1.49 -15.31
CA GLY A 302 22.39 0.42 -16.29
C GLY A 302 22.73 -0.95 -15.67
N SER A 303 23.24 -0.96 -14.42
CA SER A 303 23.70 -2.18 -13.73
C SER A 303 22.59 -3.17 -13.32
N PRO A 304 21.40 -2.76 -12.86
CA PRO A 304 20.29 -3.68 -12.57
C PRO A 304 19.78 -4.44 -13.81
N THR A 305 19.88 -3.85 -14.99
CA THR A 305 19.44 -4.47 -16.26
C THR A 305 20.37 -5.60 -16.70
N SER A 306 21.69 -5.49 -16.44
CA SER A 306 22.64 -6.55 -16.79
C SER A 306 22.53 -7.78 -15.87
N THR A 307 22.23 -7.58 -14.58
CA THR A 307 21.97 -8.69 -13.65
C THR A 307 20.69 -9.45 -14.02
N LEU A 308 19.63 -8.75 -14.43
CA LEU A 308 18.36 -9.38 -14.86
C LEU A 308 18.53 -10.28 -16.09
N ALA A 309 19.45 -9.97 -16.99
CA ALA A 309 19.68 -10.77 -18.20
C ALA A 309 20.03 -12.23 -17.88
N ASN A 310 20.69 -12.51 -16.75
CA ASN A 310 21.05 -13.86 -16.31
C ASN A 310 19.83 -14.71 -15.89
N TYR A 311 18.68 -14.07 -15.65
CA TYR A 311 17.46 -14.71 -15.16
C TYR A 311 16.34 -14.72 -16.20
N LEU A 312 16.62 -14.22 -17.41
CA LEU A 312 15.64 -14.09 -18.48
C LEU A 312 15.19 -15.48 -18.98
N LEU A 313 13.88 -15.70 -18.97
CA LEU A 313 13.25 -16.87 -19.57
C LEU A 313 12.85 -16.59 -21.02
N GLY A 314 12.24 -15.43 -21.29
CA GLY A 314 11.80 -15.03 -22.62
C GLY A 314 10.67 -13.97 -22.61
N PRO A 315 10.13 -13.60 -23.78
CA PRO A 315 9.08 -12.58 -23.86
C PRO A 315 7.73 -13.07 -23.30
N LEU A 316 6.98 -12.13 -22.72
CA LEU A 316 5.59 -12.35 -22.33
C LEU A 316 4.69 -12.28 -23.57
N ILE A 317 3.92 -13.34 -23.84
CA ILE A 317 2.88 -13.32 -24.87
C ILE A 317 1.60 -12.69 -24.29
N LYS A 318 1.05 -11.70 -24.99
CA LYS A 318 -0.25 -11.10 -24.68
C LYS A 318 -1.32 -11.96 -25.36
N GLY A 319 -2.07 -12.69 -24.55
CA GLY A 319 -3.28 -13.40 -24.98
C GLY A 319 -4.45 -12.46 -25.17
#